data_AF-A0A7C1HUR3-F1
#
_entry.id   AF-A0A7C1HUR3-F1
#
_cell.length_a   1.000
_cell.length_b   1.000
_cell.length_c   1.000
_cell.angle_alpha   90.00
_cell.angle_beta   90.00
_cell.angle_gamma   90.00
#
_symmetry.space_group_name_H-M   'P 1'
#
loop_
_entity.id
_entity.type
_entity.pdbx_description
1 polymer ?
#
loop_
_entity_poly.entity_id
_entity_poly.type
_entity_poly.pdbx_seq_one_letter_code
_entity_poly.pdbx_strand_id
1 'polypeptide(L)' 'IFPRFTRVTPGLVEAAHDAGLSVVPWTLNTDAEFARAMDLGVDGFASDDPCRARDFLATHTAAHLRGESFM' A
#
# COMPACT_ATOMS: atom_id res chain seq x y z
N ILE A 1 -9.67 -8.07 -0.98
CA ILE A 1 -8.96 -8.97 -1.91
C ILE A 1 -7.46 -8.94 -1.64
N PHE A 2 -6.75 -10.06 -1.87
CA PHE A 2 -5.33 -10.22 -1.56
C PHE A 2 -4.50 -10.59 -2.81
N PRO A 3 -4.28 -9.65 -3.75
CA PRO A 3 -3.57 -9.94 -5.00
C PRO A 3 -2.05 -10.02 -4.80
N ARG A 4 -1.36 -10.65 -5.75
CA ARG A 4 0.10 -10.46 -5.86
C ARG A 4 0.40 -9.00 -6.20
N PHE A 5 1.35 -8.36 -5.53
CA PHE A 5 1.65 -6.93 -5.71
C PHE A 5 1.91 -6.51 -7.15
N THR A 6 2.62 -7.34 -7.93
CA THR A 6 2.93 -7.07 -9.34
C THR A 6 1.70 -7.02 -10.26
N ARG A 7 0.51 -7.41 -9.76
CA ARG A 7 -0.76 -7.36 -10.49
C ARG A 7 -1.66 -6.23 -10.01
N VAL A 8 -1.20 -5.43 -9.03
CA VAL A 8 -1.95 -4.28 -8.54
C VAL A 8 -1.77 -3.12 -9.51
N THR A 9 -2.90 -2.58 -9.94
CA THR A 9 -2.99 -1.37 -10.76
C THR A 9 -3.97 -0.41 -10.11
N PRO A 10 -3.89 0.91 -10.40
CA PRO A 10 -4.85 1.87 -9.85
C PRO A 10 -6.31 1.48 -10.14
N GLY A 11 -6.61 1.06 -11.37
CA GLY A 11 -7.97 0.64 -11.75
C GLY A 11 -8.45 -0.63 -11.04
N LEU A 12 -7.54 -1.54 -10.64
CA LEU A 12 -7.92 -2.68 -9.79
C LEU A 12 -8.33 -2.21 -8.40
N VAL A 13 -7.59 -1.25 -7.85
CA VAL A 13 -7.84 -0.70 -6.52
C VAL A 13 -9.18 0.05 -6.52
N GLU A 14 -9.38 0.95 -7.47
CA GLU A 14 -10.64 1.70 -7.65
C GLU A 14 -11.84 0.76 -7.79
N ALA A 15 -11.77 -0.24 -8.68
CA ALA A 15 -12.87 -1.18 -8.87
C ALA A 15 -13.15 -2.04 -7.62
N ALA A 16 -12.14 -2.36 -6.83
CA ALA A 16 -12.33 -3.07 -5.57
C ALA A 16 -12.99 -2.16 -4.53
N HIS A 17 -12.54 -0.91 -4.41
CA HIS A 17 -13.12 0.09 -3.51
C HIS A 17 -14.57 0.42 -3.86
N ASP A 18 -14.91 0.55 -5.15
CA ASP A 18 -16.29 0.74 -5.63
C ASP A 18 -17.19 -0.45 -5.26
N ALA A 19 -16.63 -1.66 -5.19
CA ALA A 19 -17.31 -2.85 -4.73
C ALA A 19 -17.35 -3.00 -3.19
N GLY A 20 -16.81 -2.02 -2.45
CA GLY A 20 -16.72 -2.05 -0.98
C GLY A 20 -15.66 -3.03 -0.44
N LEU A 21 -14.67 -3.39 -1.25
CA LEU A 21 -13.63 -4.37 -0.92
C LEU A 21 -12.28 -3.68 -0.68
N SER A 22 -11.64 -3.98 0.45
CA SER A 22 -10.24 -3.57 0.69
C SER A 22 -9.25 -4.35 -0.17
N VAL A 23 -8.10 -3.78 -0.51
CA VAL A 23 -7.01 -4.37 -1.29
C VAL A 23 -5.75 -4.45 -0.44
N VAL A 24 -5.27 -5.66 -0.18
CA VAL A 24 -4.07 -5.92 0.65
C VAL A 24 -3.13 -6.87 -0.08
N PRO A 25 -2.20 -6.38 -0.92
CA PRO A 25 -1.30 -7.24 -1.67
C PRO A 25 -0.23 -7.95 -0.84
N TRP A 26 0.31 -9.02 -1.41
CA TRP A 26 1.47 -9.75 -0.91
C TRP A 26 2.50 -9.95 -2.04
N THR A 27 3.79 -10.13 -1.75
CA THR A 27 4.52 -9.76 -0.54
C THR A 27 5.47 -8.63 -0.91
N LEU A 28 5.55 -7.59 -0.08
CA LEU A 28 6.41 -6.44 -0.30
C LEU A 28 7.51 -6.47 0.76
N ASN A 29 8.76 -6.25 0.38
CA ASN A 29 9.90 -6.40 1.29
C ASN A 29 10.89 -5.22 1.20
N THR A 30 10.61 -4.23 0.35
CA THR A 30 11.48 -3.08 0.10
C THR A 30 10.76 -1.75 0.26
N ASP A 31 11.49 -0.74 0.70
CA ASP A 31 11.00 0.64 0.86
C ASP A 31 10.37 1.19 -0.42
N ALA A 32 10.95 0.85 -1.58
CA ALA A 32 10.40 1.24 -2.89
C ALA A 32 9.06 0.56 -3.19
N GLU A 33 8.90 -0.70 -2.82
CA GLU A 33 7.61 -1.41 -2.96
C GLU A 33 6.58 -0.83 -1.99
N PHE A 34 6.95 -0.55 -0.74
CA PHE A 34 6.06 0.05 0.25
C PHE A 34 5.58 1.43 -0.20
N ALA A 35 6.48 2.31 -0.65
CA ALA A 35 6.13 3.62 -1.20
C ALA A 35 5.15 3.48 -2.38
N ARG A 36 5.48 2.62 -3.34
CA ARG A 36 4.60 2.37 -4.50
C ARG A 36 3.23 1.82 -4.10
N ALA A 37 3.15 0.99 -3.06
CA ALA A 37 1.87 0.49 -2.56
C ALA A 37 0.99 1.61 -2.01
N MET A 38 1.60 2.54 -1.26
CA MET A 38 0.91 3.74 -0.77
C MET A 38 0.43 4.61 -1.94
N ASP A 39 1.26 4.83 -2.96
CA ASP A 39 0.87 5.60 -4.15
C ASP A 39 -0.27 4.94 -4.93
N LEU A 40 -0.34 3.60 -4.94
CA LEU A 40 -1.42 2.84 -5.55
C LEU A 40 -2.73 2.88 -4.75
N GLY A 41 -2.72 3.43 -3.52
CA GLY A 41 -3.90 3.52 -2.68
C GLY A 41 -4.35 2.19 -2.07
N VAL A 42 -3.44 1.22 -1.89
CA VAL A 42 -3.79 -0.05 -1.23
C VAL A 42 -4.05 0.17 0.26
N ASP A 43 -4.95 -0.63 0.84
CA ASP A 43 -5.37 -0.49 2.24
C ASP A 43 -4.36 -1.09 3.24
N GLY A 44 -3.40 -1.87 2.74
CA GLY A 44 -2.33 -2.48 3.52
C GLY A 44 -1.50 -3.41 2.64
N PHE A 45 -0.51 -4.09 3.24
CA PHE A 45 0.28 -5.10 2.52
C PHE A 45 0.81 -6.15 3.49
N ALA A 46 1.14 -7.33 2.96
CA ALA A 46 1.91 -8.34 3.67
C ALA A 46 3.40 -8.18 3.37
N SER A 47 4.25 -8.36 4.39
CA SER A 47 5.71 -8.31 4.33
C SER A 47 6.29 -9.51 5.07
N ASP A 48 7.38 -10.09 4.54
CA ASP A 48 8.17 -11.10 5.26
C ASP A 48 9.08 -10.44 6.32
N ASP A 49 9.34 -9.13 6.18
CA ASP A 49 10.02 -8.29 7.16
C ASP A 49 9.06 -7.25 7.74
N PRO A 50 8.24 -7.61 8.75
CA PRO A 50 7.30 -6.69 9.37
C PRO A 50 8.01 -5.59 10.19
N CYS A 51 9.24 -5.81 10.65
CA CYS A 51 10.02 -4.80 11.37
C CYS A 51 10.42 -3.65 10.46
N ARG A 52 10.99 -3.97 9.28
CA ARG A 52 11.29 -2.95 8.26
C ARG A 52 10.04 -2.22 7.82
N ALA A 53 8.94 -2.95 7.54
CA ALA A 53 7.67 -2.34 7.14
C ALA A 53 7.16 -1.34 8.20
N ARG A 54 7.23 -1.69 9.49
CA ARG A 54 6.88 -0.80 10.59
C ARG A 54 7.78 0.44 10.62
N ASP A 55 9.09 0.28 10.49
CA ASP A 55 10.02 1.40 10.55
C ASP A 55 9.84 2.36 9.34
N PHE A 56 9.56 1.80 8.16
CA PHE A 56 9.16 2.56 6.98
C PHE A 56 7.84 3.34 7.21
N LEU A 57 6.79 2.69 7.70
CA LEU A 57 5.51 3.35 7.98
C LEU A 57 5.64 4.42 9.06
N ALA A 58 6.43 4.19 10.12
CA ALA A 58 6.68 5.18 11.17
C ALA A 58 7.27 6.49 10.63
N THR A 59 8.02 6.43 9.53
CA THR A 59 8.63 7.60 8.88
C THR A 59 7.74 8.25 7.81
N HIS A 60 6.76 7.53 7.25
CA HIS A 60 5.96 7.99 6.09
C HIS A 60 4.46 8.20 6.39
N THR A 61 3.90 7.58 7.43
CA THR A 61 2.47 7.72 7.79
C THR A 61 2.14 9.10 8.36
N ALA A 62 3.10 9.78 9.00
CA ALA A 62 2.90 11.15 9.48
C ALA A 62 2.60 12.15 8.35
N ALA A 63 3.07 11.89 7.13
CA ALA A 63 2.79 12.72 5.96
C ALA A 63 1.41 12.41 5.36
N HIS A 64 1.05 11.13 5.26
CA HIS A 64 -0.22 10.69 4.65
C HIS A 64 -1.46 11.12 5.45
N LEU A 65 -1.40 11.12 6.79
CA LEU A 65 -2.51 11.58 7.65
C LEU A 65 -2.70 13.11 7.66
N ARG A 66 -1.75 13.89 7.12
CA ARG A 66 -1.87 15.35 7.00
C ARG A 66 -2.58 15.81 5.72
N GLY A 67 -3.03 14.91 4.85
CA GLY A 67 -3.73 15.27 3.61
C GLY A 67 -2.86 16.04 2.62
N GLU A 68 -1.54 16.03 2.80
CA GLU A 68 -0.61 16.54 1.80
C GLU A 68 -0.50 15.48 0.71
N SER A 69 -1.45 15.53 -0.22
CA SER A 69 -1.42 14.77 -1.46
C SER A 69 -0.07 15.02 -2.12
N PHE A 70 0.73 13.97 -2.24
CA PHE A 70 1.92 13.99 -3.08
C PHE A 70 1.47 14.39 -4.48
N MET A 71 1.93 15.56 -4.93
CA MET A 71 1.59 16.19 -6.21
C MET A 71 2.29 15.49 -7.37
#